data_AF-A0A971LEV1-F1
#
_entry.id   AF-A0A971LEV1-F1
#
_cell.length_a   1.000
_cell.length_b   1.000
_cell.length_c   1.000
_cell.angle_alpha   90.00
_cell.angle_beta   90.00
_cell.angle_gamma   90.00
#
_symmetry.space_group_name_H-M   'P 1'
#
loop_
_entity.id
_entity.type
_entity.pdbx_description
1 polymer ?
#
loop_
_entity_poly.entity_id
_entity_poly.type
_entity_poly.pdbx_seq_one_letter_code
_entity_poly.pdbx_strand_id
1 'polypeptide(L)'
;MNPTRGNLAVTNSYHNNGGSAANNSYRKGMVIRGGKAADLHTGKPKLPKMRVRRVTTEDIGEVRKLARENARQQIDRQLAFRRFKALAAMVMVIALVAGVYGIIVFRQAMILESNFENLRIERTITKLEQESNQISESLAQKTNLDLIRRRAIDDLGLQDPARSQVISVFVPDTDRVVFASANAGAADQEAYLNNIFDNVEGFFKTLNQKRQVD
;
A
#
# COMPACT_ATOMS: atom_id res chain seq x y z
N MET A 1 -37.00 -10.82 23.82
CA MET A 1 -37.44 -12.14 23.32
C MET A 1 -38.66 -11.96 22.43
N ASN A 2 -38.47 -11.95 21.11
CA ASN A 2 -39.43 -12.37 20.09
C ASN A 2 -38.67 -12.43 18.74
N PRO A 3 -38.64 -13.57 18.02
CA PRO A 3 -37.92 -13.68 16.75
C PRO A 3 -38.89 -13.65 15.56
N THR A 4 -38.65 -12.77 14.59
CA THR A 4 -39.38 -12.77 13.31
C THR A 4 -38.45 -13.14 12.16
N ARG A 5 -38.87 -14.20 11.47
CA ARG A 5 -38.30 -14.85 10.29
C ARG A 5 -38.49 -14.03 9.00
N GLY A 6 -37.69 -14.38 8.00
CA GLY A 6 -37.94 -14.16 6.56
C GLY A 6 -37.11 -13.01 5.98
N ASN A 7 -36.43 -13.10 4.85
CA ASN A 7 -36.51 -14.03 3.73
C ASN A 7 -35.18 -14.06 2.97
N LEU A 8 -34.87 -15.24 2.44
CA LEU A 8 -33.85 -15.51 1.43
C LEU A 8 -34.26 -14.85 0.11
N ALA A 9 -33.36 -14.10 -0.52
CA ALA A 9 -33.43 -13.76 -1.94
C ALA A 9 -32.20 -14.33 -2.65
N VAL A 10 -32.37 -15.54 -3.17
CA VAL A 10 -31.47 -16.16 -4.15
C VAL A 10 -31.90 -15.63 -5.52
N THR A 11 -31.08 -14.78 -6.14
CA THR A 11 -31.26 -14.42 -7.55
C THR A 11 -30.33 -15.27 -8.40
N ASN A 12 -30.87 -16.37 -8.92
CA ASN A 12 -30.35 -17.08 -10.07
C ASN A 12 -30.69 -16.28 -11.33
N SER A 13 -29.69 -15.83 -12.10
CA SER A 13 -29.90 -15.34 -13.46
C SER A 13 -29.06 -16.17 -14.43
N TYR A 14 -29.74 -17.09 -15.09
CA TYR A 14 -29.29 -17.76 -16.31
C TYR A 14 -29.38 -16.79 -17.51
N HIS A 15 -28.31 -16.72 -18.30
CA HIS A 15 -28.29 -16.25 -19.71
C HIS A 15 -27.06 -16.93 -20.34
N ASN A 16 -27.21 -18.09 -21.00
CA ASN A 16 -27.67 -18.39 -22.36
C ASN A 16 -26.74 -17.92 -23.50
N ASN A 17 -26.52 -18.90 -24.37
CA ASN A 17 -25.76 -19.06 -25.60
C ASN A 17 -25.55 -17.86 -26.53
N GLY A 18 -24.44 -17.97 -27.27
CA GLY A 18 -24.50 -17.93 -28.73
C GLY A 18 -23.72 -16.77 -29.36
N GLY A 19 -22.58 -17.07 -29.97
CA GLY A 19 -21.81 -16.04 -30.69
C GLY A 19 -20.58 -16.57 -31.39
N SER A 20 -20.79 -17.44 -32.38
CA SER A 20 -19.79 -17.80 -33.38
C SER A 20 -19.55 -16.59 -34.30
N ALA A 21 -18.32 -16.09 -34.37
CA ALA A 21 -17.86 -15.16 -35.41
C ALA A 21 -16.33 -15.29 -35.53
N ALA A 22 -15.87 -16.02 -36.54
CA ALA A 22 -15.42 -15.44 -37.80
C ALA A 22 -13.98 -14.90 -37.72
N ASN A 23 -13.08 -15.83 -38.04
CA ASN A 23 -11.91 -15.66 -38.90
C ASN A 23 -11.89 -14.31 -39.66
N ASN A 24 -10.88 -13.45 -39.39
CA ASN A 24 -10.57 -12.33 -40.28
C ASN A 24 -9.05 -12.13 -40.39
N SER A 25 -8.52 -12.86 -41.37
CA SER A 25 -7.60 -12.39 -42.42
C SER A 25 -6.82 -11.08 -42.23
N TYR A 26 -5.49 -11.27 -42.21
CA TYR A 26 -4.49 -10.53 -43.00
C TYR A 26 -4.92 -9.19 -43.60
N ARG A 27 -4.49 -8.10 -42.98
CA ARG A 27 -4.22 -6.82 -43.67
C ARG A 27 -2.98 -6.16 -43.08
N LYS A 28 -1.81 -6.68 -43.47
CA LYS A 28 -0.53 -5.99 -43.26
C LYS A 28 -0.39 -4.96 -44.39
N GLY A 29 -0.44 -3.69 -44.01
CA GLY A 29 -0.42 -2.54 -44.93
C GLY A 29 0.82 -2.55 -45.83
N MET A 30 0.58 -2.50 -47.13
CA MET A 30 1.55 -2.16 -48.15
C MET A 30 1.54 -0.64 -48.30
N VAL A 31 2.62 0.02 -47.88
CA VAL A 31 2.84 1.45 -48.08
C VAL A 31 3.27 1.65 -49.54
N ILE A 32 2.37 2.16 -50.37
CA ILE A 32 2.69 2.63 -51.72
C ILE A 32 3.37 3.99 -51.57
N ARG A 33 4.70 3.99 -51.65
CA ARG A 33 5.49 5.23 -51.74
C ARG A 33 5.56 5.63 -53.21
N GLY A 34 5.09 6.85 -53.49
CA GLY A 34 4.95 7.41 -54.82
C GLY A 34 6.26 7.49 -55.62
N GLY A 35 6.08 7.47 -56.93
CA GLY A 35 7.11 7.36 -57.94
C GLY A 35 8.13 8.49 -57.97
N LYS A 36 9.33 8.13 -58.43
CA LYS A 36 10.07 8.93 -59.40
C LYS A 36 10.31 8.06 -60.63
N ALA A 37 9.87 8.57 -61.77
CA ALA A 37 10.10 8.00 -63.08
C ALA A 37 11.60 8.07 -63.41
N ALA A 38 12.16 6.95 -63.85
CA ALA A 38 13.44 6.91 -64.54
C ALA A 38 13.37 5.77 -65.58
N ASP A 39 13.21 6.21 -66.82
CA ASP A 39 13.88 5.74 -68.02
C ASP A 39 13.71 4.28 -68.44
N LEU A 40 12.91 4.20 -69.50
CA LEU A 40 12.63 3.10 -70.40
C LEU A 40 13.92 2.57 -71.04
N HIS A 41 14.56 1.59 -70.42
CA HIS A 41 15.51 0.70 -71.12
C HIS A 41 14.81 -0.59 -71.53
N THR A 42 14.59 -0.73 -72.83
CA THR A 42 14.13 -1.95 -73.51
C THR A 42 15.15 -3.08 -73.36
N GLY A 43 15.15 -3.75 -72.22
CA GLY A 43 15.83 -5.01 -71.98
C GLY A 43 14.81 -6.04 -71.54
N LYS A 44 14.42 -6.97 -72.43
CA LYS A 44 13.58 -8.11 -72.05
C LYS A 44 14.25 -8.82 -70.86
N PRO A 45 13.63 -8.92 -69.67
CA PRO A 45 14.26 -9.63 -68.56
C PRO A 45 14.44 -11.09 -68.97
N LYS A 46 15.71 -11.55 -69.05
CA LYS A 46 16.03 -12.96 -69.21
C LYS A 46 15.53 -13.68 -67.97
N LEU A 47 14.38 -14.34 -68.09
CA LEU A 47 13.84 -15.23 -67.08
C LEU A 47 14.95 -16.25 -66.71
N PRO A 48 15.23 -16.47 -65.41
CA PRO A 48 16.22 -17.46 -65.01
C PRO A 48 15.77 -18.82 -65.54
N LYS A 49 16.64 -19.47 -66.35
CA LYS A 49 16.43 -20.85 -66.80
C LYS A 49 16.36 -21.75 -65.57
N MET A 50 15.15 -22.04 -65.08
CA MET A 50 14.93 -23.04 -64.03
C MET A 50 15.40 -24.38 -64.57
N ARG A 51 16.56 -24.83 -64.09
CA ARG A 51 17.00 -26.21 -64.27
C ARG A 51 16.04 -27.07 -63.48
N VAL A 52 15.06 -27.66 -64.17
CA VAL A 52 14.21 -28.72 -63.65
C VAL A 52 15.10 -29.94 -63.39
N ARG A 53 15.67 -29.98 -62.19
CA ARG A 53 16.28 -31.19 -61.64
C ARG A 53 15.13 -32.17 -61.45
N ARG A 54 15.14 -33.28 -62.18
CA ARG A 54 14.19 -34.38 -61.97
C ARG A 54 14.44 -34.91 -60.56
N VAL A 55 13.56 -34.54 -59.65
CA VAL A 55 13.56 -35.04 -58.27
C VAL A 55 13.11 -36.50 -58.36
N THR A 56 13.94 -37.42 -57.89
CA THR A 56 13.58 -38.83 -57.78
C THR A 56 12.46 -38.96 -56.75
N THR A 57 11.58 -39.95 -56.90
CA THR A 57 10.42 -40.16 -56.02
C THR A 57 10.83 -40.38 -54.55
N GLU A 58 12.07 -40.83 -54.30
CA GLU A 58 12.66 -40.99 -52.97
C GLU A 58 12.95 -39.64 -52.28
N ASP A 59 13.53 -38.66 -52.97
CA ASP A 59 13.79 -37.31 -52.46
C ASP A 59 12.49 -36.59 -52.02
N ILE A 60 11.39 -36.82 -52.74
CA ILE A 60 10.07 -36.26 -52.39
C ILE A 60 9.53 -36.88 -51.09
N GLY A 61 9.87 -38.14 -50.83
CA GLY A 61 9.52 -38.85 -49.60
C GLY A 61 10.24 -38.30 -48.37
N GLU A 62 11.55 -38.07 -48.48
CA GLU A 62 12.38 -37.54 -47.38
C GLU A 62 12.04 -36.10 -47.02
N VAL A 63 11.84 -35.23 -48.01
CA VAL A 63 11.44 -33.84 -47.78
C VAL A 63 10.07 -33.76 -47.09
N ARG A 64 9.13 -34.66 -47.44
CA ARG A 64 7.82 -34.74 -46.76
C ARG A 64 7.94 -35.26 -45.32
N LYS A 65 8.88 -36.16 -45.01
CA LYS A 65 9.14 -36.63 -43.65
C LYS A 65 9.74 -35.51 -42.78
N LEU A 66 10.78 -34.83 -43.27
CA LEU A 66 11.41 -33.69 -42.58
C LEU A 66 10.42 -32.54 -42.35
N ALA A 67 9.58 -32.22 -43.34
CA ALA A 67 8.53 -31.20 -43.18
C ALA A 67 7.51 -31.58 -42.09
N ARG A 68 7.15 -32.87 -41.99
CA ARG A 68 6.23 -33.37 -40.95
C ARG A 68 6.88 -33.34 -39.57
N GLU A 69 8.16 -33.68 -39.45
CA GLU A 69 8.90 -33.61 -38.18
C GLU A 69 9.05 -32.17 -37.69
N ASN A 70 9.42 -31.25 -38.58
CA ASN A 70 9.50 -29.82 -38.24
C ASN A 70 8.12 -29.24 -37.86
N ALA A 71 7.04 -29.66 -38.53
CA ALA A 71 5.68 -29.26 -38.17
C ALA A 71 5.27 -29.80 -36.79
N ARG A 72 5.62 -31.05 -36.45
CA ARG A 72 5.38 -31.63 -35.12
C ARG A 72 6.13 -30.88 -34.04
N GLN A 73 7.41 -30.59 -34.25
CA GLN A 73 8.21 -29.81 -33.29
C GLN A 73 7.65 -28.40 -33.05
N GLN A 74 7.10 -27.75 -34.08
CA GLN A 74 6.45 -26.44 -33.91
C GLN A 74 5.14 -26.53 -33.11
N ILE A 75 4.34 -27.58 -33.35
CA ILE A 75 3.11 -27.83 -32.58
C ILE A 75 3.46 -28.13 -31.11
N ASP A 76 4.45 -28.97 -30.86
CA ASP A 76 4.88 -29.34 -29.51
C ASP A 76 5.41 -28.13 -28.72
N ARG A 77 6.18 -27.25 -29.37
CA ARG A 77 6.64 -25.99 -28.76
C ARG A 77 5.46 -25.08 -28.40
N GLN A 78 4.49 -24.92 -29.28
CA GLN A 78 3.31 -24.11 -28.99
C GLN A 78 2.47 -24.69 -27.83
N LEU A 79 2.34 -26.01 -27.77
CA LEU A 79 1.67 -26.69 -26.65
C LEU A 79 2.45 -26.53 -25.34
N ALA A 80 3.77 -26.62 -25.37
CA ALA A 80 4.63 -26.41 -24.21
C ALA A 80 4.52 -24.97 -23.67
N PHE A 81 4.56 -23.95 -24.53
CA PHE A 81 4.39 -22.55 -24.13
C PHE A 81 2.99 -22.28 -23.56
N ARG A 82 1.93 -22.89 -24.10
CA ARG A 82 0.57 -22.76 -23.55
C ARG A 82 0.47 -23.38 -22.15
N ARG A 83 1.05 -24.56 -21.94
CA ARG A 83 1.10 -25.22 -20.63
C ARG A 83 1.93 -24.42 -19.63
N PHE A 84 3.09 -23.91 -20.03
CA PHE A 84 3.91 -23.06 -19.19
C PHE A 84 3.18 -21.78 -18.79
N LYS A 85 2.49 -21.12 -19.73
CA LYS A 85 1.69 -19.92 -19.43
C LYS A 85 0.56 -20.22 -18.45
N ALA A 86 -0.10 -21.37 -18.57
CA ALA A 86 -1.15 -21.80 -17.63
C ALA A 86 -0.58 -22.07 -16.22
N LEU A 87 0.54 -22.78 -16.13
CA LEU A 87 1.22 -23.02 -14.86
C LEU A 87 1.73 -21.72 -14.22
N ALA A 88 2.35 -20.84 -15.00
CA ALA A 88 2.81 -19.53 -14.54
C ALA A 88 1.63 -18.67 -14.05
N ALA A 89 0.48 -18.69 -14.74
CA ALA A 89 -0.70 -17.98 -14.28
C ALA A 89 -1.23 -18.54 -12.95
N MET A 90 -1.25 -19.87 -12.78
CA MET A 90 -1.64 -20.50 -11.51
C MET A 90 -0.69 -20.12 -10.36
N VAL A 91 0.61 -20.19 -10.60
CA VAL A 91 1.64 -19.78 -9.62
C VAL A 91 1.50 -18.31 -9.27
N MET A 92 1.23 -17.45 -10.26
CA MET A 92 1.02 -16.01 -10.05
C MET A 92 -0.20 -15.74 -9.16
N VAL A 93 -1.31 -16.46 -9.36
CA VAL A 93 -2.50 -16.34 -8.49
C VAL A 93 -2.17 -16.74 -7.06
N ILE A 94 -1.48 -17.87 -6.86
CA ILE A 94 -1.05 -18.31 -5.52
C ILE A 94 -0.13 -17.27 -4.87
N ALA A 95 0.83 -16.73 -5.64
CA ALA A 95 1.75 -15.70 -5.16
C ALA A 95 1.02 -14.41 -4.78
N LEU A 96 -0.03 -14.00 -5.53
CA LEU A 96 -0.84 -12.85 -5.17
C LEU A 96 -1.61 -13.07 -3.87
N VAL A 97 -2.24 -14.23 -3.70
CA VAL A 97 -2.96 -14.57 -2.46
C VAL A 97 -1.99 -14.59 -1.27
N ALA A 98 -0.83 -15.24 -1.43
CA ALA A 98 0.22 -15.26 -0.42
C ALA A 98 0.74 -13.85 -0.11
N GLY A 99 0.89 -13.00 -1.13
CA GLY A 99 1.32 -11.61 -0.98
C GLY A 99 0.32 -10.77 -0.17
N VAL A 100 -0.98 -10.88 -0.46
CA VAL A 100 -2.03 -10.22 0.33
C VAL A 100 -1.99 -10.69 1.78
N TYR A 101 -1.86 -12.00 2.01
CA TYR A 101 -1.75 -12.55 3.36
C TYR A 101 -0.51 -12.04 4.11
N GLY A 102 0.63 -11.96 3.41
CA GLY A 102 1.87 -11.40 3.95
C GLY A 102 1.73 -9.94 4.38
N ILE A 103 1.05 -9.12 3.58
CA ILE A 103 0.78 -7.71 3.92
C ILE A 103 -0.09 -7.60 5.18
N ILE A 104 -1.12 -8.44 5.31
CA ILE A 104 -1.99 -8.47 6.48
C ILE A 104 -1.17 -8.81 7.74
N VAL A 105 -0.37 -9.87 7.69
CA VAL A 105 0.46 -10.30 8.83
C VAL A 105 1.49 -9.22 9.19
N PHE A 106 2.14 -8.60 8.20
CA PHE A 106 3.08 -7.52 8.43
C PHE A 106 2.43 -6.32 9.15
N ARG A 107 1.23 -5.94 8.73
CA ARG A 107 0.45 -4.88 9.40
C ARG A 107 0.09 -5.27 10.83
N GLN A 108 -0.32 -6.51 11.07
CA GLN A 108 -0.63 -6.98 12.42
C GLN A 108 0.61 -6.97 13.33
N ALA A 109 1.77 -7.35 12.82
CA ALA A 109 3.02 -7.30 13.58
C ALA A 109 3.38 -5.86 14.01
N MET A 110 3.26 -4.88 13.09
CA MET A 110 3.45 -3.47 13.44
C MET A 110 2.44 -2.96 14.48
N ILE A 111 1.17 -3.34 14.35
CA ILE A 111 0.14 -2.97 15.34
C ILE A 111 0.49 -3.54 16.71
N LEU A 112 0.99 -4.78 16.77
CA LEU A 112 1.39 -5.41 18.02
C LEU A 112 2.57 -4.68 18.67
N GLU A 113 3.58 -4.29 17.88
CA GLU A 113 4.71 -3.50 18.36
C GLU A 113 4.27 -2.15 18.94
N SER A 114 3.38 -1.44 18.23
CA SER A 114 2.79 -0.20 18.73
C SER A 114 1.98 -0.39 20.01
N ASN A 115 1.25 -1.50 20.15
CA ASN A 115 0.54 -1.82 21.39
C ASN A 115 1.51 -2.06 22.56
N PHE A 116 2.64 -2.73 22.33
CA PHE A 116 3.65 -2.91 23.38
C PHE A 116 4.27 -1.58 23.82
N GLU A 117 4.49 -0.65 22.88
CA GLU A 117 4.94 0.69 23.20
C GLU A 117 3.92 1.45 24.07
N ASN A 118 2.65 1.42 23.67
CA ASN A 118 1.57 2.04 24.45
C ASN A 118 1.48 1.46 25.87
N LEU A 119 1.53 0.13 26.01
CA LEU A 119 1.54 -0.52 27.32
C LEU A 119 2.78 -0.16 28.14
N ARG A 120 3.93 0.08 27.51
CA ARG A 120 5.14 0.54 28.21
C ARG A 120 4.97 1.96 28.74
N ILE A 121 4.39 2.84 27.93
CA ILE A 121 4.10 4.23 28.30
C ILE A 121 3.08 4.25 29.44
N GLU A 122 1.99 3.49 29.34
CA GLU A 122 0.96 3.38 30.38
C GLU A 122 1.52 2.90 31.73
N ARG A 123 2.40 1.89 31.71
CA ARG A 123 3.12 1.44 32.91
C ARG A 123 4.02 2.52 33.49
N THR A 124 4.62 3.35 32.64
CA THR A 124 5.49 4.45 33.08
C THR A 124 4.66 5.55 33.74
N ILE A 125 3.52 5.91 33.15
CA ILE A 125 2.56 6.85 33.73
C ILE A 125 2.08 6.36 35.09
N THR A 126 1.66 5.09 35.17
CA THR A 126 1.17 4.49 36.42
C THR A 126 2.26 4.53 37.51
N LYS A 127 3.53 4.28 37.15
CA LYS A 127 4.65 4.40 38.10
C LYS A 127 4.85 5.84 38.56
N LEU A 128 4.83 6.81 37.65
CA LEU A 128 4.97 8.23 37.99
C LEU A 128 3.81 8.72 38.87
N GLU A 129 2.59 8.26 38.62
CA GLU A 129 1.44 8.55 39.48
C GLU A 129 1.60 7.96 40.87
N GLN A 130 2.08 6.72 40.99
CA GLN A 130 2.39 6.10 42.27
C GLN A 130 3.48 6.87 43.03
N GLU A 131 4.57 7.25 42.34
CA GLU A 131 5.64 8.07 42.93
C GLU A 131 5.13 9.44 43.37
N SER A 132 4.31 10.10 42.54
CA SER A 132 3.70 11.39 42.88
C SER A 132 2.77 11.30 44.09
N ASN A 133 1.97 10.24 44.17
CA ASN A 133 1.09 9.98 45.31
C ASN A 133 1.90 9.70 46.59
N GLN A 134 2.97 8.92 46.50
CA GLN A 134 3.86 8.67 47.64
C GLN A 134 4.57 9.95 48.09
N ILE A 135 5.04 10.79 47.16
CA ILE A 135 5.62 12.09 47.48
C ILE A 135 4.59 12.97 48.17
N SER A 136 3.37 13.05 47.63
CA SER A 136 2.27 13.83 48.18
C SER A 136 1.88 13.36 49.59
N GLU A 137 1.81 12.05 49.81
CA GLU A 137 1.56 11.46 51.13
C GLU A 137 2.71 11.75 52.10
N SER A 138 3.96 11.58 51.67
CA SER A 138 5.14 11.89 52.49
C SER A 138 5.21 13.38 52.85
N LEU A 139 4.78 14.25 51.93
CA LEU A 139 4.70 15.68 52.15
C LEU A 139 3.56 16.00 53.12
N ALA A 140 2.39 15.38 52.99
CA ALA A 140 1.30 15.53 53.94
C ALA A 140 1.70 15.06 55.35
N GLN A 141 2.46 13.97 55.47
CA GLN A 141 2.99 13.48 56.75
C GLN A 141 4.04 14.42 57.36
N LYS A 142 4.99 14.93 56.55
CA LYS A 142 6.03 15.86 57.03
C LYS A 142 5.50 17.25 57.33
N THR A 143 4.54 17.72 56.54
CA THR A 143 3.81 18.97 56.72
C THR A 143 2.62 18.79 57.66
N ASN A 144 2.53 17.66 58.38
CA ASN A 144 1.54 17.51 59.44
C ASN A 144 1.87 18.52 60.55
N LEU A 145 1.20 19.67 60.47
CA LEU A 145 1.39 20.83 61.34
C LEU A 145 1.18 20.48 62.82
N ASP A 146 0.40 19.44 63.13
CA ASP A 146 0.23 18.96 64.50
C ASP A 146 1.47 18.27 65.05
N LEU A 147 2.24 17.58 64.21
CA LEU A 147 3.49 16.94 64.63
C LEU A 147 4.60 17.96 64.82
N ILE A 148 4.64 18.98 63.95
CA ILE A 148 5.53 20.15 64.10
C ILE A 148 5.15 20.92 65.37
N ARG A 149 3.86 21.16 65.62
CA ARG A 149 3.35 21.80 66.84
C ARG A 149 3.75 21.03 68.09
N ARG A 150 3.55 19.72 68.12
CA ARG A 150 3.93 18.88 69.27
C ARG A 150 5.43 18.92 69.55
N ARG A 151 6.30 18.76 68.53
CA ARG A 151 7.75 18.91 68.73
C ARG A 151 8.16 20.31 69.16
N ALA A 152 7.52 21.35 68.63
CA ALA A 152 7.80 22.72 69.05
C ALA A 152 7.45 22.95 70.54
N ILE A 153 6.33 22.39 71.02
CA ILE A 153 5.94 22.50 72.42
C ILE A 153 6.81 21.62 73.31
N ASP A 154 6.98 20.34 72.95
CA ASP A 154 7.61 19.33 73.80
C ASP A 154 9.15 19.43 73.81
N ASP A 155 9.78 19.62 72.65
CA ASP A 155 11.26 19.62 72.53
C ASP A 155 11.86 21.03 72.66
N LEU A 156 11.13 22.06 72.22
CA LEU A 156 11.61 23.45 72.18
C LEU A 156 10.97 24.35 73.25
N GLY A 157 9.99 23.83 74.02
CA GLY A 157 9.30 24.59 75.06
C GLY A 157 8.49 25.78 74.54
N LEU A 158 8.17 25.80 73.23
CA LEU A 158 7.40 26.88 72.64
C LEU A 158 5.94 26.82 73.11
N GLN A 159 5.34 27.97 73.39
CA GLN A 159 3.91 28.08 73.68
C GLN A 159 3.16 28.60 72.45
N ASP A 160 1.89 28.20 72.33
CA ASP A 160 1.02 28.74 71.29
C ASP A 160 0.92 30.27 71.41
N PRO A 161 1.08 31.01 70.31
CA PRO A 161 1.08 32.48 70.34
C PRO A 161 -0.30 33.03 70.73
N ALA A 162 -0.31 34.15 71.44
CA ALA A 162 -1.54 34.87 71.74
C ALA A 162 -2.20 35.39 70.45
N ARG A 163 -3.53 35.51 70.43
CA ARG A 163 -4.29 35.97 69.23
C ARG A 163 -3.80 37.32 68.66
N SER A 164 -3.17 38.16 69.49
CA SER A 164 -2.59 39.45 69.09
C SER A 164 -1.29 39.34 68.29
N GLN A 165 -0.64 38.17 68.24
CA GLN A 165 0.64 37.93 67.57
C GLN A 165 0.49 37.21 66.22
N VAL A 166 -0.74 36.90 65.80
CA VAL A 166 -1.02 36.21 64.53
C VAL A 166 -1.04 37.24 63.40
N ILE A 167 -0.15 37.09 62.42
CA ILE A 167 -0.08 37.91 61.21
C ILE A 167 -0.49 37.04 60.01
N SER A 168 -1.58 37.40 59.34
CA SER A 168 -2.01 36.73 58.09
C SER A 168 -1.31 37.36 56.89
N VAL A 169 -0.60 36.55 56.12
CA VAL A 169 0.04 37.00 54.86
C VAL A 169 -0.74 36.43 53.69
N PHE A 170 -1.06 37.29 52.71
CA PHE A 170 -1.75 36.91 51.49
C PHE A 170 -0.77 36.29 50.48
N VAL A 171 -1.05 35.06 50.03
CA VAL A 171 -0.27 34.39 48.98
C VAL A 171 -1.03 34.52 47.65
N PRO A 172 -0.45 35.16 46.61
CA PRO A 172 -1.11 35.33 45.32
C PRO A 172 -1.13 34.03 44.49
N ASP A 173 -2.30 33.70 43.91
CA ASP A 173 -2.57 32.50 43.09
C ASP A 173 -1.96 32.54 41.66
N THR A 174 -0.98 33.39 41.38
CA THR A 174 -0.49 33.61 40.01
C THR A 174 0.52 32.57 39.51
N ASP A 175 0.92 31.61 40.34
CA ASP A 175 1.84 30.56 39.94
C ASP A 175 1.10 29.46 39.15
N ARG A 176 1.11 29.58 37.81
CA ARG A 176 0.52 28.58 36.91
C ARG A 176 1.59 27.91 36.06
N VAL A 177 1.60 26.59 36.06
CA VAL A 177 2.41 25.77 35.16
C VAL A 177 1.72 25.72 33.80
N VAL A 178 2.32 26.32 32.77
CA VAL A 178 1.83 26.24 31.39
C VAL A 178 2.53 25.06 30.70
N PHE A 179 1.78 23.97 30.48
CA PHE A 179 2.26 22.86 29.67
C PHE A 179 2.20 23.24 28.18
N ALA A 180 3.31 23.11 27.47
CA ALA A 180 3.33 23.23 26.02
C ALA A 180 2.49 22.09 25.43
N SER A 181 1.35 22.43 24.81
CA SER A 181 0.46 21.42 24.23
C SER A 181 1.19 20.69 23.09
N ALA A 182 1.16 19.36 23.10
CA ALA A 182 1.79 18.49 22.12
C ALA A 182 1.21 18.58 20.69
N ASN A 183 0.18 19.42 20.47
CA ASN A 183 -0.52 19.54 19.19
C ASN A 183 0.07 20.60 18.24
N ALA A 184 1.14 21.29 18.61
CA ALA A 184 1.77 22.28 17.73
C ALA A 184 2.37 21.67 16.45
N GLY A 185 2.67 20.36 16.42
CA GLY A 185 3.27 19.71 15.23
C GLY A 185 2.26 19.05 14.27
N ALA A 186 1.02 18.82 14.69
CA ALA A 186 0.03 18.10 13.87
C ALA A 186 -0.65 19.02 12.83
N ALA A 187 -0.90 20.29 13.19
CA ALA A 187 -1.47 21.28 12.28
C ALA A 187 -0.52 21.58 11.08
N ASP A 188 0.79 21.60 11.33
CA ASP A 188 1.80 21.85 10.30
C ASP A 188 1.94 20.67 9.33
N GLN A 189 1.70 19.44 9.79
CA GLN A 189 1.71 18.26 8.93
C GLN A 189 0.50 18.20 7.99
N GLU A 190 -0.70 18.56 8.46
CA GLU A 190 -1.87 18.66 7.57
C GLU A 190 -1.68 19.75 6.51
N ALA A 191 -1.15 20.91 6.89
CA ALA A 191 -0.84 22.00 5.95
C ALA A 191 0.22 21.59 4.91
N TYR A 192 1.26 20.85 5.33
CA TYR A 192 2.30 20.33 4.44
C TYR A 192 1.77 19.27 3.46
N LEU A 193 0.95 18.34 3.95
CA LEU A 193 0.36 17.29 3.11
C LEU A 193 -0.61 17.88 2.08
N ASN A 194 -1.44 18.85 2.47
CA ASN A 194 -2.34 19.55 1.54
C ASN A 194 -1.57 20.27 0.43
N ASN A 195 -0.45 20.92 0.76
CA ASN A 195 0.40 21.58 -0.23
C ASN A 195 1.02 20.60 -1.23
N ILE A 196 1.43 19.40 -0.78
CA ILE A 196 1.94 18.35 -1.68
C ILE A 196 0.83 17.83 -2.60
N PHE A 197 -0.37 17.59 -2.08
CA PHE A 197 -1.50 17.13 -2.88
C PHE A 197 -1.86 18.14 -3.98
N ASP A 198 -1.92 19.44 -3.64
CA ASP A 198 -2.21 20.49 -4.61
C ASP A 198 -1.15 20.57 -5.72
N ASN A 199 0.13 20.41 -5.37
CA ASN A 199 1.23 20.40 -6.34
C ASN A 199 1.18 19.17 -7.27
N VAL A 200 0.83 18.00 -6.73
CA VAL A 200 0.71 16.77 -7.51
C VAL A 200 -0.50 16.85 -8.46
N GLU A 201 -1.64 17.35 -7.99
CA GLU A 201 -2.82 17.57 -8.83
C GLU A 201 -2.54 18.59 -9.95
N GLY A 202 -1.86 19.69 -9.63
CA GLY A 202 -1.40 20.68 -10.61
C GLY A 202 -0.49 20.07 -11.69
N PHE A 203 0.44 19.19 -11.30
CA PHE A 203 1.31 18.48 -12.23
C PHE A 203 0.54 17.53 -13.16
N PHE A 204 -0.41 16.75 -12.64
CA PHE A 204 -1.21 15.86 -13.48
C PHE A 204 -2.20 16.60 -14.38
N LYS A 205 -2.75 17.73 -13.92
CA LYS A 205 -3.65 18.58 -14.72
C LYS A 205 -2.92 19.23 -15.90
N THR A 206 -1.70 19.73 -15.68
CA THR A 206 -0.87 20.31 -16.75
C THR A 206 -0.40 19.26 -17.76
N LEU A 207 -0.11 18.04 -17.34
CA LEU A 207 0.20 16.93 -18.25
C LEU A 207 -0.99 16.52 -19.13
N ASN A 208 -2.20 16.48 -18.56
CA ASN A 208 -3.41 16.19 -19.35
C ASN A 208 -3.76 17.31 -20.32
N GLN A 209 -3.52 18.58 -19.94
CA GLN A 209 -3.74 19.72 -20.83
C GLN A 209 -2.75 19.72 -22.00
N LYS A 210 -1.48 19.36 -21.77
CA LYS A 210 -0.48 19.25 -22.85
C LYS A 210 -0.78 18.13 -23.86
N ARG A 211 -1.48 17.07 -23.45
CA ARG A 211 -1.91 15.97 -24.34
C ARG A 211 -3.15 16.31 -25.20
N GLN A 212 -3.93 17.34 -24.84
CA GLN A 212 -5.10 17.75 -25.62
C GLN A 212 -4.81 18.84 -26.67
N VAL A 213 -3.59 19.40 -26.68
CA VAL A 213 -3.21 20.52 -27.56
C VAL A 213 -2.32 20.06 -28.74
N ASP A 214 -1.93 18.78 -28.77
CA ASP A 214 -1.27 18.12 -29.91
C ASP A 214 -2.23 17.12 -30.59
#